data_AF-A0A958YJK5-F1
#
_entry.id   AF-A0A958YJK5-F1
#
_cell.length_a   1.000
_cell.length_b   1.000
_cell.length_c   1.000
_cell.angle_alpha   90.00
_cell.angle_beta   90.00
_cell.angle_gamma   90.00
#
_symmetry.space_group_name_H-M   'P 1'
#
loop_
_entity.id
_entity.type
_entity.pdbx_description
1 polymer ?
#
loop_
_entity_poly.entity_id
_entity_poly.type
_entity_poly.pdbx_seq_one_letter_code
_entity_poly.pdbx_strand_id
1 'polypeptide(L)'
;MNKVLLISILLLLIPQEKNEIDFLNYHQKFIEIEDLITNENFKDAETKLEALVVTYQPSFTKDNIILAQLCLINNNKPKSIIWLKKSMQYGAKLDCLKEIELLNKKITVNDWKKIETQNCIKTVTKPKQTYPTIILTFPLKNEKTT
;
A
#
# COMPACT_ATOMS: atom_id res chain seq x y z
N MET A 1 50.59 0.22 -9.56
CA MET A 1 49.20 0.19 -9.05
C MET A 1 48.30 0.77 -10.15
N ASN A 2 47.44 -0.04 -10.76
CA ASN A 2 46.68 0.37 -11.95
C ASN A 2 45.73 1.52 -11.62
N LYS A 3 45.90 2.67 -12.29
CA LYS A 3 45.03 3.86 -12.11
C LYS A 3 43.54 3.54 -12.34
N VAL A 4 43.25 2.55 -13.18
CA VAL A 4 41.90 2.02 -13.44
C VAL A 4 41.28 1.36 -12.19
N LEU A 5 42.10 0.69 -11.37
CA LEU A 5 41.63 0.01 -10.16
C LEU A 5 41.31 1.01 -9.03
N LEU A 6 42.08 2.11 -8.97
CA LEU A 6 41.81 3.24 -8.06
C LEU A 6 40.51 3.98 -8.40
N ILE A 7 40.20 4.17 -9.68
CA ILE A 7 38.95 4.82 -10.12
C ILE A 7 37.73 3.95 -9.77
N SER A 8 37.84 2.63 -9.94
CA SER A 8 36.76 1.68 -9.58
C SER A 8 36.45 1.68 -8.08
N ILE A 9 37.49 1.74 -7.24
CA ILE A 9 37.33 1.82 -5.77
C ILE A 9 36.75 3.18 -5.35
N LEU A 10 37.09 4.27 -6.05
CA LEU A 10 36.57 5.61 -5.76
C LEU A 10 35.07 5.74 -6.07
N LEU A 11 34.57 5.06 -7.12
CA LEU A 11 33.15 5.02 -7.46
C LEU A 11 32.30 4.21 -6.46
N LEU A 12 32.89 3.25 -5.75
CA LEU A 12 32.22 2.49 -4.69
C LEU A 12 32.03 3.28 -3.38
N LEU A 13 32.71 4.42 -3.24
CA LEU A 13 32.65 5.26 -2.03
C LEU A 13 31.61 6.39 -2.12
N ILE A 14 30.86 6.51 -3.23
CA ILE A 14 29.77 7.48 -3.31
C ILE A 14 28.69 7.05 -2.30
N PRO A 15 28.44 7.84 -1.24
CA PRO A 15 27.39 7.51 -0.28
C PRO A 15 26.06 7.49 -1.03
N GLN A 16 25.40 6.34 -1.00
CA GLN A 16 24.01 6.30 -1.45
C GLN A 16 23.20 7.08 -0.42
N GLU A 17 22.61 8.20 -0.84
CA GLU A 17 21.60 8.88 -0.04
C GLU A 17 20.49 7.87 0.24
N LYS A 18 20.47 7.36 1.48
CA LYS A 18 19.31 6.65 1.99
C LYS A 18 18.25 7.72 2.21
N ASN A 19 17.41 7.94 1.20
CA ASN A 19 16.16 8.66 1.39
C ASN A 19 15.33 7.87 2.41
N GLU A 20 15.36 8.33 3.65
CA GLU A 20 14.51 7.81 4.70
C GLU A 20 13.06 8.14 4.32
N ILE A 21 12.23 7.10 4.22
CA ILE A 21 10.83 7.27 3.85
C ILE A 21 10.12 7.92 5.02
N ASP A 22 9.67 9.16 4.84
CA ASP A 22 8.89 9.88 5.86
C ASP A 22 7.47 9.32 5.95
N PHE A 23 7.28 8.37 6.86
CA PHE A 23 5.98 7.74 7.11
C PHE A 23 4.98 8.67 7.79
N LEU A 24 5.43 9.74 8.47
CA LEU A 24 4.53 10.74 9.03
C LEU A 24 3.85 11.51 7.90
N ASN A 25 4.63 11.99 6.94
CA ASN A 25 4.11 12.65 5.75
C ASN A 25 3.23 11.72 4.90
N TYR A 26 3.59 10.43 4.79
CA TYR A 26 2.71 9.45 4.16
C TYR A 26 1.34 9.36 4.85
N HIS A 27 1.29 9.27 6.20
CA HIS A 27 0.02 9.20 6.93
C HIS A 27 -0.79 10.49 6.78
N GLN A 28 -0.15 11.66 6.83
CA GLN A 28 -0.81 12.94 6.60
C GLN A 28 -1.47 12.99 5.22
N LYS A 29 -0.75 12.58 4.17
CA LYS A 29 -1.31 12.49 2.81
C LYS A 29 -2.41 11.45 2.68
N PHE A 30 -2.33 10.35 3.45
CA PHE A 30 -3.38 9.34 3.46
C PHE A 30 -4.66 9.87 4.10
N ILE A 31 -4.58 10.67 5.17
CA ILE A 31 -5.74 11.33 5.78
C ILE A 31 -6.45 12.24 4.77
N GLU A 32 -5.70 13.02 3.97
CA GLU A 32 -6.31 13.82 2.90
C GLU A 32 -7.08 12.98 1.87
N ILE A 33 -6.62 11.76 1.60
CA ILE A 33 -7.31 10.82 0.70
C ILE A 33 -8.58 10.29 1.36
N GLU A 34 -8.53 9.95 2.66
CA GLU A 34 -9.71 9.53 3.41
C GLU A 34 -10.79 10.62 3.45
N ASP A 35 -10.39 11.89 3.55
CA ASP A 35 -11.31 13.02 3.42
C ASP A 35 -11.96 13.07 2.04
N LEU A 36 -11.21 12.85 0.96
CA LEU A 36 -11.78 12.79 -0.40
C LEU A 36 -12.76 11.62 -0.55
N ILE A 37 -12.46 10.46 0.04
CA ILE A 37 -13.36 9.29 0.03
C ILE A 37 -14.65 9.60 0.78
N THR A 38 -14.55 10.23 1.95
CA THR A 38 -15.69 10.61 2.80
C THR A 38 -16.59 11.64 2.10
N ASN A 39 -16.00 12.53 1.31
CA ASN A 39 -16.71 13.52 0.49
C ASN A 39 -17.11 12.99 -0.90
N GLU A 40 -17.04 11.67 -1.14
CA GLU A 40 -17.39 11.00 -2.39
C GLU A 40 -16.62 11.49 -3.64
N ASN A 41 -15.48 12.17 -3.44
CA ASN A 41 -14.59 12.56 -4.52
C ASN A 41 -13.64 11.41 -4.90
N PHE A 42 -14.24 10.33 -5.42
CA PHE A 42 -13.54 9.06 -5.65
C PHE A 42 -12.49 9.12 -6.76
N LYS A 43 -12.66 10.02 -7.75
CA LYS A 43 -11.70 10.17 -8.85
C LYS A 43 -10.40 10.81 -8.38
N ASP A 44 -10.51 11.86 -7.56
CA ASP A 44 -9.32 12.50 -6.99
C ASP A 44 -8.68 11.63 -5.91
N ALA A 45 -9.49 10.94 -5.11
CA ALA A 45 -9.01 9.95 -4.15
C ALA A 45 -8.20 8.83 -4.85
N GLU A 46 -8.70 8.26 -5.95
CA GLU A 46 -7.97 7.24 -6.72
C GLU A 46 -6.63 7.79 -7.22
N THR A 47 -6.64 8.98 -7.81
CA THR A 47 -5.45 9.62 -8.40
C THR A 47 -4.38 9.89 -7.34
N LYS A 48 -4.77 10.49 -6.21
CA LYS A 48 -3.86 10.80 -5.10
C LYS A 48 -3.34 9.54 -4.42
N LEU A 49 -4.17 8.53 -4.20
CA LEU A 49 -3.76 7.28 -3.57
C LEU A 49 -2.81 6.47 -4.46
N GLU A 50 -3.05 6.44 -5.77
CA GLU A 50 -2.15 5.77 -6.70
C GLU A 50 -0.78 6.44 -6.70
N ALA A 51 -0.74 7.78 -6.76
CA ALA A 51 0.50 8.53 -6.64
C ALA A 51 1.21 8.25 -5.30
N LEU A 52 0.47 8.24 -4.18
CA LEU A 52 1.02 7.98 -2.85
C LEU A 52 1.64 6.59 -2.75
N VAL A 53 0.94 5.55 -3.24
CA VAL A 53 1.43 4.16 -3.23
C VAL A 53 2.63 3.98 -4.16
N VAL A 54 2.70 4.68 -5.29
CA VAL A 54 3.86 4.65 -6.19
C VAL A 54 5.08 5.35 -5.57
N THR A 55 4.88 6.52 -4.96
CA THR A 55 5.97 7.33 -4.39
C THR A 55 6.59 6.68 -3.17
N TYR A 56 5.79 6.20 -2.23
CA TYR A 56 6.29 5.68 -0.95
C TYR A 56 6.56 4.17 -0.99
N GLN A 57 6.09 3.49 -2.06
CA GLN A 57 6.04 2.04 -2.18
C GLN A 57 5.65 1.31 -0.87
N PRO A 58 4.66 1.79 -0.10
CA PRO A 58 4.32 1.10 1.12
C PRO A 58 3.74 -0.27 0.74
N SER A 59 4.21 -1.30 1.42
CA SER A 59 3.73 -2.67 1.24
C SER A 59 2.43 -2.92 2.02
N PHE A 60 1.63 -1.88 2.28
CA PHE A 60 0.39 -2.01 3.03
C PHE A 60 -0.68 -2.63 2.14
N THR A 61 -1.08 -3.83 2.54
CA THR A 61 -2.14 -4.58 1.86
C THR A 61 -3.44 -3.78 1.77
N LYS A 62 -3.79 -3.03 2.84
CA LYS A 62 -5.03 -2.24 2.92
C LYS A 62 -5.12 -1.19 1.80
N ASP A 63 -4.04 -0.50 1.48
CA ASP A 63 -4.06 0.59 0.49
C ASP A 63 -4.37 0.06 -0.91
N ASN A 64 -3.79 -1.09 -1.25
CA ASN A 64 -4.06 -1.76 -2.51
C ASN A 64 -5.52 -2.24 -2.59
N ILE A 65 -6.11 -2.65 -1.47
CA ILE A 65 -7.54 -3.01 -1.40
C ILE A 65 -8.42 -1.77 -1.57
N ILE A 66 -8.06 -0.64 -0.95
CA ILE A 66 -8.79 0.64 -1.10
C ILE A 66 -8.69 1.13 -2.55
N LEU A 67 -7.50 1.12 -3.15
CA LEU A 67 -7.31 1.43 -4.58
C LEU A 67 -8.18 0.55 -5.48
N ALA A 68 -8.21 -0.75 -5.21
CA ALA A 68 -9.06 -1.65 -5.98
C ALA A 68 -10.55 -1.28 -5.90
N GLN A 69 -11.03 -0.88 -4.73
CA GLN A 69 -12.41 -0.43 -4.52
C GLN A 69 -12.68 0.91 -5.23
N LEU A 70 -11.77 1.88 -5.11
CA LEU A 70 -11.88 3.17 -5.80
C LEU A 70 -11.93 3.00 -7.32
N CYS A 71 -11.06 2.17 -7.89
CA CYS A 71 -11.11 1.86 -9.31
C CYS A 71 -12.46 1.25 -9.72
N LEU A 72 -13.10 0.41 -8.89
CA LEU A 72 -14.42 -0.15 -9.21
C LEU A 72 -15.52 0.89 -9.15
N ILE A 73 -15.48 1.79 -8.16
CA ILE A 73 -16.41 2.91 -8.04
C ILE A 73 -16.29 3.81 -9.28
N ASN A 74 -15.06 4.07 -9.75
CA ASN A 74 -14.77 4.83 -10.97
C ASN A 74 -14.93 4.00 -12.26
N ASN A 75 -15.58 2.83 -12.21
CA ASN A 75 -15.86 1.93 -13.34
C ASN A 75 -14.61 1.39 -14.09
N ASN A 76 -13.44 1.42 -13.47
CA ASN A 76 -12.19 0.88 -14.00
C ASN A 76 -11.86 -0.50 -13.40
N LYS A 77 -12.67 -1.49 -13.77
CA LYS A 77 -12.48 -2.89 -13.34
C LYS A 77 -11.11 -3.49 -13.71
N PRO A 78 -10.53 -3.28 -14.91
CA PRO A 78 -9.21 -3.80 -15.24
C PRO A 78 -8.13 -3.33 -14.26
N LYS A 79 -8.16 -2.04 -13.89
CA LYS A 79 -7.22 -1.47 -12.92
C LYS A 79 -7.46 -2.00 -11.50
N SER A 80 -8.71 -2.18 -11.10
CA SER A 80 -9.05 -2.84 -9.83
C SER A 80 -8.42 -4.23 -9.71
N ILE A 81 -8.49 -5.05 -10.77
CA ILE A 81 -7.90 -6.39 -10.79
C ILE A 81 -6.38 -6.34 -10.57
N ILE A 82 -5.69 -5.33 -11.10
CA ILE A 82 -4.24 -5.14 -10.88
C ILE A 82 -3.96 -4.89 -9.40
N TRP A 83 -4.72 -4.00 -8.76
CA TRP A 83 -4.55 -3.67 -7.34
C TRP A 83 -4.94 -4.82 -6.41
N LEU A 84 -5.98 -5.59 -6.73
CA LEU A 84 -6.32 -6.80 -5.97
C LEU A 84 -5.18 -7.83 -6.01
N LYS A 85 -4.59 -8.07 -7.18
CA LYS A 85 -3.42 -8.95 -7.29
C LYS A 85 -2.25 -8.45 -6.45
N LYS A 86 -1.97 -7.14 -6.52
CA LYS A 86 -0.93 -6.52 -5.71
C LYS A 86 -1.20 -6.68 -4.21
N SER A 87 -2.44 -6.49 -3.76
CA SER A 87 -2.82 -6.74 -2.36
C SER A 87 -2.55 -8.19 -1.92
N MET A 88 -2.83 -9.17 -2.79
CA MET A 88 -2.56 -10.59 -2.51
C MET A 88 -1.07 -10.89 -2.45
N GLN A 89 -0.26 -10.29 -3.33
CA GLN A 89 1.21 -10.35 -3.23
C GLN A 89 1.73 -9.80 -1.91
N TYR A 90 1.04 -8.82 -1.33
CA TYR A 90 1.36 -8.27 -0.01
C TYR A 90 0.69 -9.02 1.16
N GLY A 91 -0.06 -10.08 0.91
CA GLY A 91 -0.58 -10.98 1.93
C GLY A 91 -2.09 -10.92 2.17
N ALA A 92 -2.86 -10.24 1.32
CA ALA A 92 -4.33 -10.39 1.34
C ALA A 92 -4.71 -11.83 1.02
N LYS A 93 -5.59 -12.42 1.82
CA LYS A 93 -6.18 -13.72 1.52
C LYS A 93 -7.36 -13.54 0.57
N LEU A 94 -7.47 -14.42 -0.43
CA LEU A 94 -8.55 -14.36 -1.42
C LEU A 94 -9.94 -14.41 -0.77
N ASP A 95 -10.10 -15.26 0.24
CA ASP A 95 -11.39 -15.42 0.93
C ASP A 95 -11.82 -14.14 1.64
N CYS A 96 -10.90 -13.43 2.31
CA CYS A 96 -11.16 -12.13 2.91
C CYS A 96 -11.54 -11.06 1.87
N LEU A 97 -10.95 -11.11 0.67
CA LEU A 97 -11.31 -10.16 -0.41
C LEU A 97 -12.72 -10.43 -0.95
N LYS A 98 -13.15 -11.70 -0.98
CA LYS A 98 -14.51 -12.08 -1.43
C LYS A 98 -15.60 -11.69 -0.43
N GLU A 99 -15.25 -11.50 0.84
CA GLU A 99 -16.17 -11.03 1.89
C GLU A 99 -16.48 -9.53 1.76
N ILE A 100 -15.64 -8.75 1.07
CA ILE A 100 -15.89 -7.32 0.84
C ILE A 100 -17.04 -7.16 -0.15
N GLU A 101 -18.16 -6.61 0.33
CA GLU A 101 -19.43 -6.52 -0.40
C GLU A 101 -19.28 -5.87 -1.78
N LEU A 102 -18.57 -4.75 -1.87
CA LEU A 102 -18.32 -4.06 -3.14
C LEU A 102 -17.56 -4.93 -4.14
N LEU A 103 -16.53 -5.65 -3.69
CA LEU A 103 -15.74 -6.54 -4.54
C LEU A 103 -16.58 -7.71 -5.00
N ASN A 104 -17.34 -8.34 -4.10
CA ASN A 104 -18.22 -9.46 -4.42
C ASN A 104 -19.28 -9.07 -5.47
N LYS A 105 -19.87 -7.87 -5.34
CA LYS A 105 -20.87 -7.36 -6.28
C LYS A 105 -20.31 -7.04 -7.68
N LYS A 106 -19.06 -6.58 -7.78
CA LYS A 106 -18.49 -6.04 -9.04
C LYS A 106 -17.48 -6.96 -9.72
N ILE A 107 -16.88 -7.90 -9.01
CA ILE A 107 -15.90 -8.86 -9.52
C ILE A 107 -16.60 -10.21 -9.74
N THR A 108 -16.55 -10.73 -10.96
CA THR A 108 -17.25 -11.98 -11.30
C THR A 108 -16.47 -13.19 -10.82
N VAL A 109 -17.13 -14.34 -10.74
CA VAL A 109 -16.49 -15.64 -10.44
C VAL A 109 -15.34 -15.94 -11.40
N ASN A 110 -15.47 -15.57 -12.69
CA ASN A 110 -14.40 -15.77 -13.67
C ASN A 110 -13.20 -14.84 -13.42
N ASP A 111 -13.44 -13.61 -12.97
CA ASP A 111 -12.35 -12.70 -12.62
C ASP A 111 -11.59 -13.19 -11.39
N TRP A 112 -12.30 -13.72 -10.37
CA TRP A 112 -11.67 -14.33 -9.20
C TRP A 112 -10.78 -15.51 -9.58
N LYS A 113 -11.24 -16.39 -10.48
CA LYS A 113 -10.42 -17.49 -11.01
C LYS A 113 -9.13 -16.99 -11.69
N LYS A 114 -9.21 -15.89 -12.45
CA LYS A 114 -8.05 -15.26 -13.09
C LYS A 114 -7.08 -14.61 -12.08
N ILE A 115 -7.61 -14.07 -10.98
CA ILE A 115 -6.80 -13.51 -9.89
C ILE A 115 -6.06 -14.64 -9.15
N GLU A 116 -6.74 -15.75 -8.89
CA GLU A 116 -6.20 -16.91 -8.17
C GLU A 116 -5.08 -17.62 -8.94
N THR A 117 -5.32 -17.97 -10.21
CA THR A 117 -4.34 -18.69 -11.06
C THR A 117 -3.01 -17.96 -11.25
N GLN A 118 -3.00 -16.64 -11.13
CA GLN A 118 -1.80 -15.82 -11.33
C GLN A 118 -1.02 -15.54 -10.03
N ASN A 119 -1.61 -15.79 -8.86
CA ASN A 119 -0.96 -15.60 -7.56
C ASN A 119 -0.27 -16.88 -7.03
N CYS A 120 -0.50 -18.05 -7.65
CA CYS A 120 0.17 -19.30 -7.29
C CYS A 120 1.67 -19.35 -7.67
N ILE A 121 2.23 -18.28 -8.25
CA ILE A 121 3.64 -18.21 -8.63
C ILE A 121 4.31 -17.12 -7.78
N LYS A 122 5.09 -17.57 -6.79
CA LYS A 122 5.96 -16.81 -5.86
C LYS A 122 5.29 -16.28 -4.58
N THR A 123 5.17 -17.17 -3.60
CA THR A 123 5.40 -16.79 -2.20
C THR A 123 6.87 -16.34 -2.06
N VAL A 124 7.15 -15.07 -2.36
CA VAL A 124 8.43 -14.47 -1.97
C VAL A 124 8.38 -14.32 -0.46
N THR A 125 9.29 -15.01 0.22
CA THR A 125 9.56 -14.86 1.65
C THR A 125 9.80 -13.38 1.96
N LYS A 126 8.81 -12.71 2.56
CA LYS A 126 8.99 -11.32 3.00
C LYS A 126 9.97 -11.27 4.17
N PRO A 127 10.94 -10.34 4.17
CA PRO A 127 11.69 -10.03 5.39
C PRO A 127 10.73 -9.49 6.44
N LYS A 128 10.87 -9.99 7.67
CA LYS A 128 10.06 -9.62 8.83
C LYS A 128 10.29 -8.13 9.12
N GLN A 129 9.32 -7.27 8.81
CA GLN A 129 9.34 -5.88 9.25
C GLN A 129 8.98 -5.86 10.75
N THR A 130 10.00 -5.76 11.59
CA THR A 130 9.86 -5.38 13.00
C THR A 130 9.69 -3.88 13.08
N TYR A 131 8.48 -3.44 13.43
CA TYR A 131 8.24 -2.07 13.84
C TYR A 131 8.58 -1.95 15.34
N PRO A 132 9.27 -0.88 15.79
CA PRO A 132 9.37 -0.60 17.20
C PRO A 132 7.97 -0.36 17.77
N THR A 133 7.63 -1.05 18.86
CA THR A 133 6.40 -0.81 19.60
C THR A 133 6.48 0.58 20.23
N ILE A 134 5.83 1.57 19.62
CA ILE A 134 5.61 2.87 20.24
C ILE A 134 4.43 2.71 21.19
N ILE A 135 4.71 2.57 22.48
CA ILE A 135 3.68 2.61 23.53
C ILE A 135 3.23 4.08 23.65
N LEU A 136 2.11 4.42 22.99
CA LEU A 136 1.44 5.69 23.22
C LEU A 136 0.81 5.66 24.62
N THR A 137 1.49 6.27 25.59
CA THR A 137 0.91 6.54 26.91
C THR A 137 0.02 7.78 26.79
N PHE A 138 -1.28 7.57 26.70
CA PHE A 138 -2.25 8.66 26.78
C PHE A 138 -2.48 9.00 28.26
N PRO A 139 -2.28 10.26 28.71
CA PRO A 139 -2.69 10.67 30.04
C PRO A 139 -4.23 10.68 30.10
N LEU A 140 -4.80 9.81 30.93
CA LEU A 140 -6.23 9.86 31.27
C LEU A 140 -6.51 11.18 31.98
N LYS A 141 -7.28 12.05 31.32
CA LYS A 141 -7.80 13.28 31.90
C LYS A 141 -8.89 12.89 32.90
N ASN A 142 -8.59 12.97 34.20
CA ASN A 142 -9.58 12.76 35.25
C ASN A 142 -10.65 13.85 35.16
N GLU A 143 -11.85 13.49 34.72
CA GLU A 143 -13.06 14.28 34.91
C GLU A 143 -13.39 14.29 36.41
N LYS A 144 -13.08 15.41 37.08
CA LYS A 144 -13.69 15.73 38.37
C LYS A 144 -15.09 16.25 38.11
N THR A 145 -16.08 15.42 38.37
CA THR A 145 -17.44 15.86 38.67
C THR A 145 -17.42 16.60 40.00
N THR A 146 -17.80 17.88 39.99
CA THR A 146 -18.19 18.65 41.17
C THR A 146 -19.48 19.37 40.83
#